data_AF-A0A9E5VUL2-F1
#
_entry.id   AF-A0A9E5VUL2-F1
#
_cell.length_a   1.000
_cell.length_b   1.000
_cell.length_c   1.000
_cell.angle_alpha   90.00
_cell.angle_beta   90.00
_cell.angle_gamma   90.00
#
_symmetry.space_group_name_H-M   'P 1'
#
loop_
_entity.id
_entity.type
_entity.pdbx_description
1 polymer ?
#
loop_
_entity_poly.entity_id
_entity_poly.type
_entity_poly.pdbx_seq_one_letter_code
_entity_poly.pdbx_strand_id
1 'polypeptide(L)'
;MTRASKSDKPSVFDEPHMHGGPMKADPSEAKAAAGLRREAPAEASEDARVDRTVWDEPGLSRELAGGPPAGELTYRDWLVRRRDGVSAARTWAVTLGLAVAAGPWAVLGAFFGSRQGHFTVLVVVVFGPVAEEVMKVAAPFYVVERRPFLFRSPAQIVLCALAAGLAFAAIENVIYLGLYIPRASQAMVAWRWTVCVAVHMGCSLVAGMGVIRVWRDCWERMDRPRLWMAFPYQVVAIAIHAVYNAAAVAFSVGHGAF
;
A
#
# COMPACT_ATOMS: atom_id res chain seq x y z
N MET A 1 48.80 7.99 28.91
CA MET A 1 48.18 8.28 27.61
C MET A 1 46.84 8.96 27.85
N THR A 2 46.83 10.29 27.81
CA THR A 2 45.66 11.14 28.10
C THR A 2 44.88 11.40 26.81
N ARG A 3 43.59 11.01 26.79
CA ARG A 3 42.65 11.41 25.74
C ARG A 3 42.51 12.93 25.78
N ALA A 4 42.87 13.60 24.68
CA ALA A 4 42.54 15.00 24.50
C ALA A 4 41.01 15.16 24.41
N SER A 5 40.46 15.99 25.31
CA SER A 5 39.05 16.39 25.33
C SER A 5 38.73 17.16 24.03
N LYS A 6 37.77 16.68 23.23
CA LYS A 6 37.14 17.51 22.20
C LYS A 6 36.46 18.69 22.91
N SER A 7 36.72 19.91 22.45
CA SER A 7 36.00 21.10 22.89
C SER A 7 34.61 21.05 22.28
N ASP A 8 33.57 20.87 23.10
CA ASP A 8 32.16 20.73 22.68
C ASP A 8 31.47 22.07 22.35
N LYS A 9 32.21 23.09 21.90
CA LYS A 9 31.64 24.41 21.56
C LYS A 9 31.88 24.73 20.08
N PRO A 10 30.87 24.54 19.20
CA PRO A 10 30.99 24.95 17.80
C PRO A 10 31.22 26.47 17.72
N SER A 11 32.26 26.89 17.00
CA SER A 11 32.65 28.29 16.82
C SER A 11 32.97 28.54 15.36
N VAL A 12 32.36 29.59 14.80
CA VAL A 12 32.63 30.04 13.41
C VAL A 12 34.08 30.51 13.21
N PHE A 13 34.79 30.82 14.29
CA PHE A 13 36.20 31.22 14.26
C PHE A 13 37.17 30.04 14.39
N ASP A 14 36.66 28.83 14.61
CA ASP A 14 37.44 27.59 14.74
C ASP A 14 37.07 26.59 13.63
N GLU A 15 36.69 27.12 12.46
CA GLU A 15 36.33 26.32 11.30
C GLU A 15 37.59 25.74 10.63
N PRO A 16 37.55 24.51 10.09
CA PRO A 16 38.71 23.86 9.48
C PRO A 16 39.40 24.67 8.36
N HIS A 17 38.65 25.52 7.65
CA HIS A 17 39.18 26.36 6.57
C HIS A 17 39.97 27.59 7.06
N MET A 18 39.89 27.92 8.35
CA MET A 18 40.62 29.04 8.98
C MET A 18 42.03 28.64 9.43
N HIS A 19 42.31 27.34 9.50
CA HIS A 19 43.60 26.79 9.87
C HIS A 19 44.34 26.40 8.59
N GLY A 20 45.40 27.14 8.22
CA GLY A 20 46.15 26.98 6.95
C GLY A 20 46.94 25.67 6.78
N GLY A 21 46.50 24.57 7.40
CA GLY A 21 47.06 23.23 7.28
C GLY A 21 46.24 22.32 6.35
N PRO A 22 46.75 21.13 6.02
CA PRO A 22 46.00 20.15 5.25
C PRO A 22 44.73 19.74 6.00
N MET A 23 43.61 19.71 5.27
CA MET A 23 42.31 19.32 5.81
C MET A 23 42.40 17.90 6.38
N LYS A 24 42.22 17.76 7.69
CA LYS A 24 42.22 16.46 8.36
C LYS A 24 40.79 15.91 8.31
N ALA A 25 40.58 14.87 7.52
CA ALA A 25 39.28 14.21 7.40
C ALA A 25 38.71 13.83 8.78
N ASP A 26 37.43 14.12 9.01
CA ASP A 26 36.78 13.71 10.26
C ASP A 26 36.68 12.17 10.30
N PRO A 27 36.99 11.50 11.42
CA PRO A 27 36.72 10.07 11.59
C PRO A 27 35.28 9.64 11.22
N SER A 28 34.29 10.54 11.32
CA SER A 28 32.92 10.31 10.87
C SER A 28 32.79 10.18 9.35
N GLU A 29 33.67 10.79 8.56
CA GLU A 29 33.69 10.65 7.10
C GLU A 29 34.05 9.21 6.70
N ALA A 30 34.99 8.58 7.41
CA ALA A 30 35.31 7.17 7.18
C ALA A 30 34.11 6.25 7.49
N LYS A 31 33.36 6.57 8.55
CA LYS A 31 32.11 5.86 8.90
C LYS A 31 31.02 6.08 7.86
N ALA A 32 30.86 7.31 7.36
CA ALA A 32 29.93 7.63 6.29
C ALA A 32 30.29 6.90 4.98
N ALA A 33 31.57 6.91 4.60
CA ALA A 33 32.07 6.19 3.43
C ALA A 33 31.89 4.66 3.53
N ALA A 34 31.97 4.08 4.73
CA ALA A 34 31.63 2.67 4.94
C ALA A 34 30.12 2.41 4.78
N GLY A 35 29.26 3.32 5.26
CA GLY A 35 27.82 3.29 5.03
C GLY A 35 27.45 3.35 3.55
N LEU A 36 28.01 4.30 2.82
CA LEU A 36 27.81 4.46 1.37
C LEU A 36 28.25 3.22 0.59
N ARG A 37 29.40 2.63 0.92
CA ARG A 37 29.86 1.39 0.27
C ARG A 37 28.94 0.20 0.49
N ARG A 38 28.28 0.13 1.66
CA ARG A 38 27.30 -0.90 1.97
C ARG A 38 25.99 -0.71 1.20
N GLU A 39 25.61 0.54 0.94
CA GLU A 39 24.34 0.90 0.28
C GLU A 39 24.46 0.95 -1.25
N ALA A 40 25.66 1.16 -1.78
CA ALA A 40 25.95 1.24 -3.21
C ALA A 40 25.37 0.08 -4.07
N PRO A 41 25.37 -1.21 -3.64
CA PRO A 41 24.78 -2.29 -4.43
C PRO A 41 23.25 -2.18 -4.54
N ALA A 42 22.57 -1.70 -3.49
CA ALA A 42 21.13 -1.49 -3.50
C ALA A 42 20.75 -0.25 -4.35
N GLU A 43 21.62 0.75 -4.38
CA GLU A 43 21.49 1.96 -5.20
C GLU A 43 21.74 1.75 -6.70
N ALA A 44 22.34 0.61 -7.09
CA ALA A 44 22.61 0.31 -8.48
C ALA A 44 21.33 0.01 -9.30
N SER A 45 20.24 -0.40 -8.65
CA SER A 45 19.01 -0.75 -9.37
C SER A 45 18.26 0.48 -9.87
N GLU A 46 17.74 0.44 -11.11
CA GLU A 46 16.90 1.53 -11.63
C GLU A 46 15.66 1.79 -10.75
N ASP A 47 15.13 0.75 -10.08
CA ASP A 47 13.96 0.88 -9.18
C ASP A 47 14.28 1.71 -7.94
N ALA A 48 15.52 1.66 -7.42
CA ALA A 48 15.92 2.51 -6.31
C ALA A 48 16.25 3.94 -6.78
N ARG A 49 16.84 4.06 -7.98
CA ARG A 49 17.25 5.35 -8.55
C ARG A 49 16.06 6.22 -8.93
N VAL A 50 14.98 5.64 -9.46
CA VAL A 50 13.80 6.41 -9.89
C VAL A 50 13.10 7.12 -8.73
N ASP A 51 13.15 6.56 -7.52
CA ASP A 51 12.55 7.19 -6.33
C ASP A 51 13.33 8.46 -5.89
N ARG A 52 14.60 8.59 -6.31
CA ARG A 52 15.54 9.63 -5.87
C ARG A 52 16.07 10.53 -6.99
N THR A 53 15.49 10.43 -8.18
CA THR A 53 15.89 11.29 -9.30
C THR A 53 15.43 12.73 -9.04
N VAL A 54 16.36 13.68 -9.17
CA VAL A 54 16.08 15.11 -9.01
C VAL A 54 15.22 15.66 -10.16
N TRP A 55 15.22 14.97 -11.31
CA TRP A 55 14.58 15.42 -12.54
C TRP A 55 13.04 15.37 -12.51
N ASP A 56 12.49 14.65 -11.52
CA ASP A 56 11.06 14.55 -11.27
C ASP A 56 10.65 15.20 -9.94
N GLU A 57 11.54 15.98 -9.31
CA GLU A 57 11.18 16.72 -8.10
C GLU A 57 10.24 17.89 -8.41
N PRO A 58 9.16 18.09 -7.62
CA PRO A 58 8.25 19.22 -7.81
C PRO A 58 8.94 20.59 -7.70
N GLY A 59 10.06 20.66 -6.97
CA GLY A 59 10.82 21.89 -6.76
C GLY A 59 11.78 22.23 -7.91
N LEU A 60 12.02 21.32 -8.86
CA LEU A 60 12.94 21.57 -9.97
C LEU A 60 12.24 22.44 -11.03
N SER A 61 12.69 23.68 -11.17
CA SER A 61 12.25 24.54 -12.28
C SER A 61 12.85 24.03 -13.59
N ARG A 62 12.02 23.42 -14.45
CA ARG A 62 12.45 22.95 -15.78
C ARG A 62 12.88 24.10 -16.70
N GLU A 63 12.36 25.30 -16.48
CA GLU A 63 12.74 26.49 -17.25
C GLU A 63 14.17 26.92 -16.93
N LEU A 64 14.58 26.85 -15.65
CA LEU A 64 15.94 27.20 -15.22
C LEU A 64 16.93 26.04 -15.38
N ALA A 65 16.48 24.80 -15.15
CA ALA A 65 17.34 23.61 -15.18
C ALA A 65 17.53 23.03 -16.59
N GLY A 66 16.68 23.42 -17.55
CA GLY A 66 16.63 22.81 -18.87
C GLY A 66 16.11 21.36 -18.83
N GLY A 67 16.41 20.60 -19.90
CA GLY A 67 16.06 19.19 -19.99
C GLY A 67 17.07 18.29 -19.25
N PRO A 68 16.64 17.09 -18.81
CA PRO A 68 17.55 16.13 -18.21
C PRO A 68 18.71 15.78 -19.18
N PRO A 69 19.97 15.74 -18.69
CA PRO A 69 21.13 15.32 -19.46
C PRO A 69 20.96 13.92 -20.06
N ALA A 70 21.67 13.66 -21.15
CA ALA A 70 21.67 12.34 -21.79
C ALA A 70 22.16 11.26 -20.80
N GLY A 71 21.31 10.25 -20.57
CA GLY A 71 21.61 9.13 -19.67
C GLY A 71 21.01 9.27 -18.26
N GLU A 72 20.44 10.42 -17.92
CA GLU A 72 19.71 10.59 -16.67
C GLU A 72 18.37 9.83 -16.69
N LEU A 73 17.99 9.29 -15.54
CA LEU A 73 16.79 8.48 -15.38
C LEU A 73 15.63 9.39 -14.94
N THR A 74 14.59 9.50 -15.76
CA THR A 74 13.30 10.05 -15.34
C THR A 74 12.32 8.92 -15.01
N TYR A 75 11.28 9.24 -14.25
CA TYR A 75 10.19 8.33 -13.93
C TYR A 75 9.49 7.84 -15.20
N ARG A 76 9.30 8.74 -16.17
CA ARG A 76 8.73 8.40 -17.48
C ARG A 76 9.58 7.35 -18.20
N ASP A 77 10.89 7.55 -18.30
CA ASP A 77 11.78 6.62 -19.00
C ASP A 77 11.84 5.27 -18.30
N TRP A 78 11.95 5.28 -16.97
CA TRP A 78 11.87 4.07 -16.15
C TRP A 78 10.57 3.30 -16.41
N LEU A 79 9.42 4.00 -16.39
CA LEU A 79 8.12 3.38 -16.53
C LEU A 79 7.94 2.69 -17.89
N VAL A 80 8.37 3.36 -18.98
CA VAL A 80 8.34 2.80 -20.34
C VAL A 80 9.28 1.60 -20.45
N ARG A 81 10.56 1.75 -20.05
CA ARG A 81 11.53 0.64 -20.11
C ARG A 81 11.06 -0.59 -19.34
N ARG A 82 10.48 -0.39 -18.15
CA ARG A 82 9.93 -1.48 -17.34
C ARG A 82 8.68 -2.09 -17.96
N ARG A 83 7.83 -1.32 -18.62
CA ARG A 83 6.67 -1.85 -19.35
C ARG A 83 7.10 -2.77 -20.49
N ASP A 84 8.10 -2.34 -21.25
CA ASP A 84 8.60 -3.04 -22.42
C ASP A 84 9.39 -4.30 -22.04
N GLY A 85 10.14 -4.24 -20.93
CA GLY A 85 10.92 -5.36 -20.41
C GLY A 85 10.12 -6.45 -19.68
N VAL A 86 8.82 -6.26 -19.45
CA VAL A 86 7.98 -7.22 -18.72
C VAL A 86 7.06 -7.95 -19.67
N SER A 87 7.09 -9.29 -19.71
CA SER A 87 6.19 -10.07 -20.57
C SER A 87 4.75 -10.10 -20.06
N ALA A 88 3.78 -10.35 -20.96
CA ALA A 88 2.38 -10.52 -20.59
C ALA A 88 2.19 -11.67 -19.57
N ALA A 89 2.90 -12.79 -19.78
CA ALA A 89 2.88 -13.93 -18.88
C ALA A 89 3.29 -13.54 -17.45
N ARG A 90 4.34 -12.72 -17.31
CA ARG A 90 4.76 -12.22 -15.99
C ARG A 90 3.69 -11.37 -15.32
N THR A 91 3.02 -10.48 -16.07
CA THR A 91 1.94 -9.65 -15.51
C THR A 91 0.75 -10.48 -15.02
N TRP A 92 0.38 -11.52 -15.77
CA TRP A 92 -0.69 -12.44 -15.37
C TRP A 92 -0.27 -13.34 -14.20
N ALA A 93 0.96 -13.83 -14.19
CA ALA A 93 1.49 -14.59 -13.05
C ALA A 93 1.44 -13.78 -11.75
N VAL A 94 1.80 -12.48 -11.80
CA VAL A 94 1.66 -11.58 -10.65
C VAL A 94 0.19 -11.41 -10.26
N THR A 95 -0.69 -11.18 -11.24
CA THR A 95 -2.13 -11.00 -10.99
C THR A 95 -2.75 -12.22 -10.30
N LEU A 96 -2.47 -13.41 -10.82
CA LEU A 96 -2.94 -14.68 -10.26
C LEU A 96 -2.31 -14.95 -8.89
N GLY A 97 -1.01 -14.66 -8.73
CA GLY A 97 -0.32 -14.76 -7.45
C GLY A 97 -0.96 -13.87 -6.38
N LEU A 98 -1.32 -12.62 -6.73
CA LEU A 98 -2.06 -11.72 -5.83
C LEU A 98 -3.45 -12.25 -5.49
N ALA A 99 -4.18 -12.77 -6.47
CA ALA A 99 -5.52 -13.33 -6.26
C ALA A 99 -5.48 -14.54 -5.31
N VAL A 100 -4.48 -15.42 -5.46
CA VAL A 100 -4.27 -16.57 -4.55
C VAL A 100 -3.83 -16.09 -3.16
N ALA A 101 -2.93 -15.12 -3.08
CA ALA A 101 -2.45 -14.56 -1.82
C ALA A 101 -3.55 -13.83 -1.03
N ALA A 102 -4.65 -13.45 -1.68
CA ALA A 102 -5.77 -12.78 -1.03
C ALA A 102 -6.43 -13.63 0.06
N GLY A 103 -6.43 -14.96 -0.06
CA GLY A 103 -6.87 -15.89 0.98
C GLY A 103 -6.06 -15.77 2.28
N PRO A 104 -4.75 -16.09 2.25
CA PRO A 104 -3.88 -15.92 3.43
C PRO A 104 -3.89 -14.50 4.00
N TRP A 105 -3.95 -13.48 3.14
CA TRP A 105 -4.03 -12.08 3.57
C TRP A 105 -5.33 -11.75 4.31
N ALA A 106 -6.45 -12.32 3.85
CA ALA A 106 -7.75 -12.17 4.51
C ALA A 106 -7.78 -12.83 5.90
N VAL A 107 -7.03 -13.92 6.14
CA VAL A 107 -6.90 -14.51 7.48
C VAL A 107 -6.32 -13.50 8.47
N LEU A 108 -5.26 -12.76 8.08
CA LEU A 108 -4.70 -11.71 8.92
C LEU A 108 -5.72 -10.59 9.20
N GLY A 109 -6.47 -10.16 8.17
CA GLY A 109 -7.54 -9.18 8.32
C GLY A 109 -8.63 -9.64 9.31
N ALA A 110 -9.06 -10.90 9.20
CA ALA A 110 -10.07 -11.48 10.09
C ALA A 110 -9.61 -11.52 11.57
N PHE A 111 -8.32 -11.77 11.83
CA PHE A 111 -7.77 -11.73 13.20
C PHE A 111 -7.65 -10.31 13.78
N PHE A 112 -7.47 -9.28 12.95
CA PHE A 112 -7.54 -7.89 13.40
C PHE A 112 -8.97 -7.49 13.81
N GLY A 113 -9.99 -8.04 13.13
CA GLY A 113 -11.39 -7.83 13.47
C GLY A 113 -11.86 -8.56 14.73
N SER A 114 -11.30 -9.73 15.04
CA SER A 114 -11.79 -10.61 16.13
C SER A 114 -11.30 -10.27 17.54
N ARG A 115 -10.35 -9.34 17.71
CA ARG A 115 -9.60 -9.16 18.97
C ARG A 115 -10.09 -8.02 19.89
N GLN A 116 -11.36 -7.63 19.83
CA GLN A 116 -11.80 -6.35 20.41
C GLN A 116 -12.91 -6.49 21.48
N GLY A 117 -12.61 -6.02 22.71
CA GLY A 117 -13.51 -6.03 23.89
C GLY A 117 -14.36 -4.76 24.06
N HIS A 118 -15.30 -4.81 25.04
CA HIS A 118 -16.25 -3.82 25.63
C HIS A 118 -16.87 -2.65 24.83
N PHE A 119 -16.32 -2.22 23.68
CA PHE A 119 -16.87 -1.21 22.76
C PHE A 119 -17.47 -1.85 21.49
N THR A 120 -18.16 -2.98 21.65
CA THR A 120 -18.53 -3.92 20.57
C THR A 120 -19.25 -3.29 19.37
N VAL A 121 -20.15 -2.33 19.57
CA VAL A 121 -20.90 -1.73 18.44
C VAL A 121 -20.05 -0.77 17.61
N LEU A 122 -19.33 0.16 18.25
CA LEU A 122 -18.46 1.12 17.57
C LEU A 122 -17.35 0.41 16.79
N VAL A 123 -16.81 -0.65 17.39
CA VAL A 123 -15.81 -1.53 16.78
C VAL A 123 -16.36 -2.22 15.52
N VAL A 124 -17.51 -2.89 15.61
CA VAL A 124 -18.08 -3.68 14.51
C VAL A 124 -18.59 -2.79 13.37
N VAL A 125 -19.09 -1.60 13.69
CA VAL A 125 -19.72 -0.71 12.70
C VAL A 125 -18.72 0.24 12.06
N VAL A 126 -17.67 0.67 12.78
CA VAL A 126 -16.77 1.72 12.28
C VAL A 126 -15.36 1.18 12.05
N PHE A 127 -14.69 0.68 13.09
CA PHE A 127 -13.27 0.33 12.99
C PHE A 127 -13.01 -0.95 12.19
N GLY A 128 -13.88 -1.96 12.32
CA GLY A 128 -13.83 -3.20 11.54
C GLY A 128 -13.88 -2.91 10.04
N PRO A 129 -14.96 -2.29 9.53
CA PRO A 129 -15.08 -1.96 8.11
C PRO A 129 -13.90 -1.14 7.57
N VAL A 130 -13.37 -0.17 8.32
CA VAL A 130 -12.19 0.60 7.89
C VAL A 130 -10.98 -0.32 7.67
N ALA A 131 -10.62 -1.11 8.68
CA ALA A 131 -9.46 -1.99 8.60
C ALA A 131 -9.62 -3.03 7.49
N GLU A 132 -10.79 -3.62 7.38
CA GLU A 132 -11.07 -4.68 6.41
C GLU A 132 -11.04 -4.17 4.97
N GLU A 133 -11.68 -3.04 4.70
CA GLU A 133 -11.72 -2.48 3.35
C GLU A 133 -10.34 -1.98 2.90
N VAL A 134 -9.51 -1.44 3.81
CA VAL A 134 -8.12 -1.09 3.50
C VAL A 134 -7.30 -2.35 3.19
N MET A 135 -7.44 -3.40 4.01
CA MET A 135 -6.66 -4.62 3.85
C MET A 135 -7.01 -5.39 2.57
N LYS A 136 -8.28 -5.39 2.13
CA LYS A 136 -8.72 -6.09 0.90
C LYS A 136 -8.00 -5.58 -0.35
N VAL A 137 -7.68 -4.30 -0.44
CA VAL A 137 -7.03 -3.70 -1.63
C VAL A 137 -5.55 -3.35 -1.43
N ALA A 138 -4.98 -3.55 -0.25
CA ALA A 138 -3.60 -3.19 0.06
C ALA A 138 -2.58 -3.77 -0.95
N ALA A 139 -2.72 -5.04 -1.34
CA ALA A 139 -1.78 -5.70 -2.24
C ALA A 139 -1.80 -5.14 -3.68
N PRO A 140 -2.95 -5.00 -4.38
CA PRO A 140 -2.98 -4.32 -5.68
C PRO A 140 -2.59 -2.84 -5.57
N PHE A 141 -2.87 -2.17 -4.45
CA PHE A 141 -2.42 -0.80 -4.20
C PHE A 141 -0.91 -0.69 -4.18
N TYR A 142 -0.23 -1.56 -3.42
CA TYR A 142 1.22 -1.64 -3.35
C TYR A 142 1.86 -1.88 -4.73
N VAL A 143 1.24 -2.74 -5.55
CA VAL A 143 1.71 -2.95 -6.93
C VAL A 143 1.54 -1.69 -7.76
N VAL A 144 0.41 -1.00 -7.71
CA VAL A 144 0.23 0.26 -8.45
C VAL A 144 1.19 1.34 -7.98
N GLU A 145 1.43 1.45 -6.66
CA GLU A 145 2.33 2.44 -6.07
C GLU A 145 3.80 2.21 -6.49
N ARG A 146 4.29 0.97 -6.35
CA ARG A 146 5.72 0.67 -6.50
C ARG A 146 6.09 0.15 -7.89
N ARG A 147 5.17 -0.53 -8.57
CA ARG A 147 5.42 -1.25 -9.84
C ARG A 147 4.20 -1.22 -10.77
N PRO A 148 3.70 -0.04 -11.18
CA PRO A 148 2.46 0.08 -11.96
C PRO A 148 2.50 -0.64 -13.31
N PHE A 149 3.69 -0.92 -13.84
CA PHE A 149 3.92 -1.69 -15.06
C PHE A 149 3.64 -3.20 -14.94
N LEU A 150 3.42 -3.73 -13.73
CA LEU A 150 3.00 -5.13 -13.53
C LEU A 150 1.52 -5.36 -13.82
N PHE A 151 0.71 -4.30 -13.85
CA PHE A 151 -0.65 -4.35 -14.40
C PHE A 151 -0.67 -3.70 -15.79
N ARG A 152 -1.19 -4.43 -16.77
CA ARG A 152 -1.36 -4.01 -18.17
C ARG A 152 -2.79 -3.61 -18.50
N SER A 153 -3.76 -4.11 -17.74
CA SER A 153 -5.16 -3.77 -17.96
C SER A 153 -5.91 -3.58 -16.63
N PRO A 154 -6.98 -2.75 -16.62
CA PRO A 154 -7.88 -2.62 -15.48
C PRO A 154 -8.48 -3.97 -15.03
N ALA A 155 -8.70 -4.90 -15.96
CA ALA A 155 -9.27 -6.21 -15.68
C ALA A 155 -8.44 -7.03 -14.68
N GLN A 156 -7.10 -6.86 -14.68
CA GLN A 156 -6.24 -7.52 -13.71
C GLN A 156 -6.48 -7.00 -12.29
N ILE A 157 -6.69 -5.68 -12.14
CA ILE A 157 -6.98 -5.05 -10.85
C ILE A 157 -8.38 -5.46 -10.38
N VAL A 158 -9.38 -5.50 -11.28
CA VAL A 158 -10.72 -6.02 -10.99
C VAL A 158 -10.65 -7.46 -10.48
N LEU A 159 -9.89 -8.33 -11.15
CA LEU A 159 -9.73 -9.71 -10.73
C LEU A 159 -9.12 -9.81 -9.32
N CYS A 160 -8.06 -9.05 -9.02
CA CYS A 160 -7.48 -9.00 -7.68
C CYS A 160 -8.48 -8.51 -6.61
N ALA A 161 -9.24 -7.46 -6.92
CA ALA A 161 -10.24 -6.89 -5.99
C ALA A 161 -11.37 -7.89 -5.70
N LEU A 162 -11.92 -8.53 -6.73
CA LEU A 162 -12.98 -9.53 -6.58
C LEU A 162 -12.48 -10.78 -5.83
N ALA A 163 -11.26 -11.24 -6.14
CA ALA A 163 -10.64 -12.36 -5.44
C ALA A 163 -10.43 -12.05 -3.95
N ALA A 164 -10.01 -10.83 -3.61
CA ALA A 164 -9.87 -10.40 -2.22
C ALA A 164 -11.19 -10.33 -1.48
N GLY A 165 -12.23 -9.75 -2.09
CA GLY A 165 -13.57 -9.71 -1.50
C GLY A 165 -14.16 -11.10 -1.28
N LEU A 166 -14.01 -12.01 -2.26
CA LEU A 166 -14.48 -13.39 -2.16
C LEU A 166 -13.75 -14.17 -1.07
N ALA A 167 -12.41 -14.08 -1.06
CA ALA A 167 -11.59 -14.76 -0.07
C ALA A 167 -11.89 -14.27 1.36
N PHE A 168 -12.02 -12.95 1.53
CA PHE A 168 -12.40 -12.35 2.80
C PHE A 168 -13.76 -12.85 3.26
N ALA A 169 -14.78 -12.79 2.40
CA ALA A 169 -16.13 -13.24 2.73
C ALA A 169 -16.17 -14.73 3.09
N ALA A 170 -15.43 -15.57 2.36
CA ALA A 170 -15.37 -17.00 2.63
C ALA A 170 -14.80 -17.30 4.02
N ILE A 171 -13.68 -16.67 4.37
CA ILE A 171 -13.03 -16.84 5.69
C ILE A 171 -13.93 -16.30 6.80
N GLU A 172 -14.47 -15.10 6.62
CA GLU A 172 -15.36 -14.48 7.59
C GLU A 172 -16.60 -15.35 7.85
N ASN A 173 -17.21 -15.88 6.79
CA ASN A 173 -18.36 -16.78 6.90
C ASN A 173 -18.03 -18.08 7.64
N VAL A 174 -16.86 -18.68 7.38
CA VAL A 174 -16.41 -19.87 8.12
C VAL A 174 -16.23 -19.54 9.62
N ILE A 175 -15.62 -18.41 9.94
CA ILE A 175 -15.43 -17.97 11.33
C ILE A 175 -16.79 -17.73 12.01
N TYR A 176 -17.73 -17.03 11.37
CA TYR A 176 -19.04 -16.77 11.95
C TYR A 176 -19.86 -18.04 12.14
N LEU A 177 -19.95 -18.90 11.12
CA LEU A 177 -20.76 -20.11 11.19
C LEU A 177 -20.13 -21.20 12.06
N GLY A 178 -18.79 -21.23 12.15
CA GLY A 178 -18.08 -22.23 12.95
C GLY A 178 -17.86 -21.84 14.40
N LEU A 179 -17.65 -20.54 14.70
CA LEU A 179 -17.23 -20.08 16.02
C LEU A 179 -18.23 -19.15 16.70
N TYR A 180 -18.83 -18.20 15.96
CA TYR A 180 -19.71 -17.20 16.57
C TYR A 180 -21.19 -17.58 16.61
N ILE A 181 -21.65 -18.47 15.71
CA ILE A 181 -23.05 -18.88 15.60
C ILE A 181 -23.13 -20.42 15.62
N PRO A 182 -22.97 -21.06 16.80
CA PRO A 182 -22.84 -22.53 16.92
C PRO A 182 -24.06 -23.32 16.44
N ARG A 183 -25.22 -22.66 16.27
CA ARG A 183 -26.48 -23.24 15.78
C ARG A 183 -27.13 -22.33 14.72
N ALA A 184 -26.39 -22.02 13.67
CA ALA A 184 -26.90 -21.21 12.57
C ALA A 184 -28.07 -21.91 11.84
N SER A 185 -29.16 -21.19 11.60
CA SER A 185 -30.25 -21.68 10.75
C SER A 185 -29.81 -21.80 9.29
N GLN A 186 -30.50 -22.65 8.52
CA GLN A 186 -30.29 -22.77 7.06
C GLN A 186 -30.40 -21.40 6.36
N ALA A 187 -31.37 -20.57 6.78
CA ALA A 187 -31.54 -19.23 6.26
C ALA A 187 -30.34 -18.31 6.57
N MET A 188 -29.76 -18.39 7.77
CA MET A 188 -28.56 -17.64 8.14
C MET A 188 -27.34 -18.08 7.32
N VAL A 189 -27.15 -19.39 7.14
CA VAL A 189 -26.08 -19.93 6.29
C VAL A 189 -26.21 -19.42 4.86
N ALA A 190 -27.42 -19.49 4.28
CA ALA A 190 -27.69 -19.00 2.93
C ALA A 190 -27.47 -17.49 2.81
N TRP A 191 -27.96 -16.70 3.77
CA TRP A 191 -27.74 -15.25 3.80
C TRP A 191 -26.25 -14.90 3.80
N ARG A 192 -25.46 -15.55 4.65
CA ARG A 192 -24.03 -15.30 4.76
C ARG A 192 -23.28 -15.62 3.47
N TRP A 193 -23.57 -16.77 2.85
CA TRP A 193 -22.92 -17.19 1.61
C TRP A 193 -23.42 -16.48 0.34
N THR A 194 -24.48 -15.66 0.44
CA THR A 194 -25.01 -14.89 -0.68
C THR A 194 -24.84 -13.39 -0.47
N VAL A 195 -25.53 -12.82 0.52
CA VAL A 195 -25.55 -11.38 0.78
C VAL A 195 -24.22 -10.89 1.33
N CYS A 196 -23.63 -11.53 2.34
CA CYS A 196 -22.33 -11.07 2.85
C CYS A 196 -21.25 -11.18 1.77
N VAL A 197 -21.23 -12.27 0.99
CA VAL A 197 -20.31 -12.42 -0.15
C VAL A 197 -20.49 -11.30 -1.16
N ALA A 198 -21.74 -11.01 -1.55
CA ALA A 198 -22.03 -9.93 -2.50
C ALA A 198 -21.59 -8.56 -1.96
N VAL A 199 -21.83 -8.26 -0.68
CA VAL A 199 -21.40 -7.00 -0.05
C VAL A 199 -19.87 -6.89 -0.06
N HIS A 200 -19.14 -7.91 0.38
CA HIS A 200 -17.67 -7.85 0.41
C HIS A 200 -17.05 -7.77 -0.99
N MET A 201 -17.55 -8.54 -1.96
CA MET A 201 -17.08 -8.44 -3.34
C MET A 201 -17.41 -7.07 -3.94
N GLY A 202 -18.61 -6.54 -3.66
CA GLY A 202 -19.04 -5.22 -4.10
C GLY A 202 -18.18 -4.09 -3.53
N CYS A 203 -17.95 -4.07 -2.21
CA CYS A 203 -17.10 -3.07 -1.56
C CYS A 203 -15.65 -3.16 -2.05
N SER A 204 -15.12 -4.39 -2.19
CA SER A 204 -13.78 -4.61 -2.74
C SER A 204 -13.66 -4.11 -4.17
N LEU A 205 -14.68 -4.33 -5.01
CA LEU A 205 -14.72 -3.82 -6.38
C LEU A 205 -14.73 -2.29 -6.41
N VAL A 206 -15.55 -1.64 -5.57
CA VAL A 206 -15.58 -0.17 -5.46
C VAL A 206 -14.21 0.37 -5.07
N ALA A 207 -13.57 -0.20 -4.04
CA ALA A 207 -12.21 0.19 -3.66
C ALA A 207 -11.20 -0.07 -4.79
N GLY A 208 -11.32 -1.21 -5.49
CA GLY A 208 -10.54 -1.55 -6.67
C GLY A 208 -10.68 -0.57 -7.83
N MET A 209 -11.85 0.06 -8.02
CA MET A 209 -12.05 1.13 -8.99
C MET A 209 -11.20 2.37 -8.66
N GLY A 210 -11.00 2.66 -7.37
CA GLY A 210 -10.05 3.68 -6.93
C GLY A 210 -8.62 3.35 -7.34
N VAL A 211 -8.20 2.10 -7.16
CA VAL A 211 -6.88 1.61 -7.60
C VAL A 211 -6.71 1.72 -9.12
N ILE A 212 -7.75 1.37 -9.89
CA ILE A 212 -7.76 1.54 -11.35
C ILE A 212 -7.61 3.01 -11.74
N ARG A 213 -8.27 3.92 -11.01
CA ARG A 213 -8.18 5.36 -11.27
C ARG A 213 -6.75 5.87 -11.04
N VAL A 214 -6.11 5.48 -9.93
CA VAL A 214 -4.71 5.81 -9.65
C VAL A 214 -3.78 5.24 -10.73
N TRP A 215 -4.01 3.98 -11.13
CA TRP A 215 -3.21 3.33 -12.17
C TRP A 215 -3.34 4.04 -13.53
N ARG A 216 -4.57 4.35 -13.98
CA ARG A 216 -4.79 5.08 -15.23
C ARG A 216 -4.13 6.45 -15.22
N ASP A 217 -4.29 7.21 -14.13
CA ASP A 217 -3.66 8.52 -13.97
C ASP A 217 -2.13 8.46 -14.09
N CYS A 218 -1.51 7.44 -13.48
CA CYS A 218 -0.07 7.20 -13.59
C CYS A 218 0.38 7.02 -15.04
N TRP A 219 -0.38 6.28 -15.85
CA TRP A 219 -0.07 6.05 -17.28
C TRP A 219 -0.41 7.23 -18.17
N GLU A 220 -1.47 7.97 -17.88
CA GLU A 220 -1.88 9.14 -18.66
C GLU A 220 -0.89 10.29 -18.45
N ARG A 221 -0.44 10.52 -17.21
CA ARG A 221 0.53 11.57 -16.88
C ARG A 221 1.98 11.14 -17.06
N MET A 222 2.24 9.83 -17.16
CA MET A 222 3.59 9.25 -17.15
C MET A 222 4.41 9.69 -15.93
N ASP A 223 3.76 9.72 -14.77
CA ASP A 223 4.27 10.29 -13.52
C ASP A 223 3.86 9.40 -12.33
N ARG A 224 4.45 9.67 -11.16
CA ARG A 224 4.25 8.89 -9.93
C ARG A 224 2.75 8.75 -9.58
N PRO A 225 2.32 7.58 -9.04
CA PRO A 225 0.93 7.34 -8.71
C PRO A 225 0.42 8.28 -7.62
N ARG A 226 -0.72 8.94 -7.86
CA ARG A 226 -1.38 9.83 -6.89
C ARG A 226 -2.37 9.06 -6.02
N LEU A 227 -1.87 8.46 -4.96
CA LEU A 227 -2.63 7.53 -4.10
C LEU A 227 -3.93 8.13 -3.53
N TRP A 228 -3.93 9.44 -3.25
CA TRP A 228 -5.11 10.15 -2.74
C TRP A 228 -6.33 10.04 -3.68
N MET A 229 -6.14 9.78 -4.98
CA MET A 229 -7.25 9.62 -5.93
C MET A 229 -8.12 8.39 -5.66
N ALA A 230 -7.61 7.38 -4.94
CA ALA A 230 -8.38 6.22 -4.53
C ALA A 230 -9.20 6.47 -3.25
N PHE A 231 -8.87 7.51 -2.47
CA PHE A 231 -9.47 7.76 -1.16
C PHE A 231 -11.00 7.87 -1.21
N PRO A 232 -11.64 8.58 -2.17
CA PRO A 232 -13.10 8.65 -2.22
C PRO A 232 -13.76 7.28 -2.41
N TYR A 233 -13.15 6.40 -3.21
CA TYR A 233 -13.65 5.04 -3.44
C TYR A 233 -13.53 4.18 -2.18
N GLN A 234 -12.42 4.33 -1.45
CA GLN A 234 -12.22 3.67 -0.17
C GLN A 234 -13.28 4.10 0.85
N VAL A 235 -13.57 5.40 0.93
CA VAL A 235 -14.61 5.95 1.82
C VAL A 235 -15.98 5.39 1.46
N VAL A 236 -16.33 5.31 0.17
CA VAL A 236 -17.61 4.74 -0.27
C VAL A 236 -17.72 3.25 0.09
N ALA A 237 -16.66 2.46 -0.15
CA ALA A 237 -16.64 1.05 0.21
C ALA A 237 -16.81 0.84 1.73
N ILE A 238 -16.08 1.61 2.54
CA ILE A 238 -16.19 1.59 4.00
C ILE A 238 -17.59 1.98 4.45
N ALA A 239 -18.18 3.03 3.88
CA ALA A 239 -19.51 3.49 4.24
C ALA A 239 -20.58 2.44 3.93
N ILE A 240 -20.54 1.82 2.74
CA ILE A 240 -21.47 0.74 2.36
C ILE A 240 -21.37 -0.42 3.35
N HIS A 241 -20.15 -0.85 3.67
CA HIS A 241 -19.92 -1.93 4.61
C HIS A 241 -20.38 -1.56 6.03
N ALA A 242 -20.01 -0.39 6.53
CA ALA A 242 -20.43 0.11 7.84
C ALA A 242 -21.96 0.17 7.97
N VAL A 243 -22.64 0.67 6.94
CA VAL A 243 -24.12 0.70 6.89
C VAL A 243 -24.71 -0.71 6.93
N TYR A 244 -24.13 -1.64 6.16
CA TYR A 244 -24.56 -3.05 6.21
C TYR A 244 -24.39 -3.66 7.61
N ASN A 245 -23.23 -3.47 8.24
CA ASN A 245 -22.98 -3.97 9.60
C ASN A 245 -23.90 -3.32 10.62
N ALA A 246 -24.13 -2.00 10.54
CA ALA A 246 -25.06 -1.29 11.40
C ALA A 246 -26.49 -1.85 11.27
N ALA A 247 -26.95 -2.09 10.04
CA ALA A 247 -28.25 -2.70 9.80
C ALA A 247 -28.32 -4.12 10.40
N ALA A 248 -27.30 -4.96 10.16
CA ALA A 248 -27.25 -6.32 10.71
C ALA A 248 -27.27 -6.34 12.25
N VAL A 249 -26.55 -5.42 12.89
CA VAL A 249 -26.56 -5.26 14.37
C VAL A 249 -27.92 -4.74 14.85
N ALA A 250 -28.52 -3.76 14.18
CA ALA A 250 -29.83 -3.26 14.56
C ALA A 250 -30.91 -4.35 14.45
N PHE A 251 -30.88 -5.16 13.40
CA PHE A 251 -31.78 -6.29 13.22
C PHE A 251 -31.59 -7.36 14.29
N SER A 252 -30.35 -7.66 14.71
CA SER A 252 -30.08 -8.66 15.75
C SER A 252 -30.54 -8.21 17.13
N VAL A 253 -30.35 -6.93 17.48
CA VAL A 253 -30.81 -6.34 18.75
C VAL A 253 -32.34 -6.24 18.79
N GLY A 254 -32.99 -5.84 17.69
CA GLY A 254 -34.44 -5.65 17.64
C GLY A 254 -35.27 -6.95 17.70
N HIS A 255 -34.67 -8.10 17.41
CA HIS A 255 -35.36 -9.40 17.37
C HIS A 255 -34.89 -10.39 18.46
N GLY A 256 -34.12 -9.93 19.45
CA GLY A 256 -33.72 -10.75 20.60
C GLY A 256 -32.86 -11.96 20.26
N ALA A 257 -32.02 -11.87 19.22
CA ALA A 257 -31.20 -13.00 18.75
C ALA A 257 -29.87 -13.18 19.50
N PHE A 258 -29.85 -12.87 20.81
CA PHE A 258 -28.79 -13.21 21.76
C PHE A 258 -29.40 -13.77 23.04
#